data_AF-A0A4Y2M2R8-F1
#
_entry.id   AF-A0A4Y2M2R8-F1
#
_cell.length_a   1.000
_cell.length_b   1.000
_cell.length_c   1.000
_cell.angle_alpha   90.00
_cell.angle_beta   90.00
_cell.angle_gamma   90.00
#
_symmetry.space_group_name_H-M   'P 1'
#
loop_
_entity.id
_entity.type
_entity.pdbx_description
1 polymer ?
#
loop_
_entity_poly.entity_id
_entity_poly.type
_entity_poly.pdbx_seq_one_letter_code
_entity_poly.pdbx_strand_id
1 'polypeptide(L)'
;MSARAQSQPSPPLAFPARDALYVSNSEKTFANDELLPSLPVPPLSQTIEKYLDSVKSLVTPEEYLKTEEITHKFQTGIGEELHSKLLQKAASERNWLEKWWENVAYLSQRTPLVPLCSMTGFTNMQKIWQPAAGTQLERAALHMHFCLQFWKILREERLKPHASRNVPWTMHQFRRYYNTVRIPGEVIDRLECYFHTELEEPMSPTHLIIMHNGHIFTFDAVDEYGDILSPPELQLQFQRIKDWCNKNSPGASVGALTLADRSTWAKVCIHIEMCLKCTS
;
A
#
# COMPACT_ATOMS: atom_id res chain seq x y z
N MET A 1 -16.39 25.80 -55.91
CA MET A 1 -16.50 24.35 -55.63
C MET A 1 -15.51 24.02 -54.52
N SER A 2 -15.97 24.00 -53.27
CA SER A 2 -15.15 23.71 -52.09
C SER A 2 -15.35 22.24 -51.73
N ALA A 3 -14.31 21.43 -51.90
CA ALA A 3 -14.35 20.01 -51.53
C ALA A 3 -14.20 19.90 -50.01
N ARG A 4 -15.28 19.51 -49.33
CA ARG A 4 -15.27 19.09 -47.93
C ARG A 4 -14.35 17.87 -47.79
N ALA A 5 -13.26 18.01 -47.06
CA ALA A 5 -12.52 16.87 -46.54
C ALA A 5 -13.44 16.08 -45.60
N GLN A 6 -13.77 14.86 -46.00
CA GLN A 6 -14.47 13.92 -45.14
C GLN A 6 -13.50 13.46 -44.05
N SER A 7 -13.78 13.84 -42.81
CA SER A 7 -13.07 13.29 -41.64
C SER A 7 -13.43 11.82 -41.51
N GLN A 8 -12.46 10.93 -41.76
CA GLN A 8 -12.62 9.52 -41.41
C GLN A 8 -12.75 9.39 -39.88
N PRO A 9 -13.61 8.50 -39.38
CA PRO A 9 -13.67 8.21 -37.95
C PRO A 9 -12.34 7.59 -37.52
N SER A 10 -11.74 8.14 -36.47
CA SER A 10 -10.59 7.54 -35.81
C SER A 10 -10.93 6.09 -35.43
N PRO A 11 -10.03 5.11 -35.66
CA PRO A 11 -10.29 3.74 -35.24
C PRO A 11 -10.50 3.69 -33.72
N PRO A 12 -11.34 2.78 -33.21
CA PRO A 12 -11.50 2.61 -31.77
C PRO A 12 -10.13 2.35 -31.15
N LEU A 13 -9.80 3.10 -30.10
CA LEU A 13 -8.59 2.90 -29.30
C LEU A 13 -8.55 1.45 -28.86
N ALA A 14 -7.72 0.64 -29.51
CA ALA A 14 -7.53 -0.73 -29.14
C ALA A 14 -6.90 -0.75 -27.74
N PHE A 15 -7.66 -1.21 -26.76
CA PHE A 15 -7.20 -1.50 -25.39
C PHE A 15 -5.92 -2.40 -25.26
N PRO A 16 -5.46 -3.21 -26.24
CA PRO A 16 -4.26 -4.05 -26.09
C PRO A 16 -2.94 -3.30 -25.81
N ALA A 17 -2.83 -2.00 -26.13
CA ALA A 17 -1.57 -1.28 -25.95
C ALA A 17 -1.23 -0.96 -24.47
N ARG A 18 -2.24 -0.80 -23.62
CA ARG A 18 -2.06 -0.47 -22.20
C ARG A 18 -1.51 -1.68 -21.43
N ASP A 19 -2.18 -2.81 -21.57
CA ASP A 19 -1.87 -4.01 -20.79
C ASP A 19 -0.52 -4.60 -21.19
N ALA A 20 -0.09 -4.41 -22.44
CA ALA A 20 1.26 -4.81 -22.88
C ALA A 20 2.41 -4.17 -22.06
N LEU A 21 2.17 -3.06 -21.35
CA LEU A 21 3.20 -2.40 -20.54
C LEU A 21 3.50 -3.12 -19.22
N TYR A 22 2.52 -3.79 -18.62
CA TYR A 22 2.63 -4.32 -17.26
C TYR A 22 1.97 -5.69 -17.06
N VAL A 23 1.23 -6.22 -18.03
CA VAL A 23 0.65 -7.56 -17.97
C VAL A 23 1.60 -8.56 -18.61
N SER A 24 1.81 -9.68 -17.94
CA SER A 24 2.58 -10.82 -18.40
C SER A 24 1.65 -11.95 -18.82
N ASN A 25 1.94 -12.55 -19.98
CA ASN A 25 1.23 -13.72 -20.51
C ASN A 25 2.00 -15.03 -20.27
N SER A 26 3.22 -14.97 -19.73
CA SER A 26 4.13 -16.12 -19.62
C SER A 26 4.72 -16.31 -18.23
N GLU A 27 5.09 -15.22 -17.55
CA GLU A 27 5.68 -15.25 -16.22
C GLU A 27 4.65 -14.82 -15.16
N LYS A 28 4.59 -15.55 -14.05
CA LYS A 28 3.72 -15.25 -12.91
C LYS A 28 4.30 -14.14 -12.05
N THR A 29 3.46 -13.26 -11.49
CA THR A 29 3.86 -12.09 -10.69
C THR A 29 4.92 -12.42 -9.64
N PHE A 30 4.73 -13.49 -8.87
CA PHE A 30 5.60 -13.83 -7.72
C PHE A 30 6.65 -14.89 -8.05
N ALA A 31 6.84 -15.26 -9.33
CA ALA A 31 7.67 -16.40 -9.74
C ALA A 31 9.13 -16.30 -9.28
N ASN A 32 9.66 -15.09 -9.14
CA ASN A 32 11.06 -14.86 -8.74
C ASN A 32 11.25 -14.76 -7.23
N ASP A 33 10.20 -14.59 -6.42
CA ASP A 33 10.33 -14.24 -4.99
C ASP A 33 11.12 -15.28 -4.20
N GLU A 34 10.95 -16.58 -4.48
CA GLU A 34 11.71 -17.66 -3.82
C GLU A 34 13.16 -17.80 -4.30
N LEU A 35 13.49 -17.23 -5.46
CA LEU A 35 14.84 -17.26 -6.04
C LEU A 35 15.72 -16.10 -5.56
N LEU A 36 15.14 -15.10 -4.90
CA LEU A 36 15.87 -13.92 -4.44
C LEU A 36 16.79 -14.25 -3.25
N PRO A 37 18.00 -13.66 -3.22
CA PRO A 37 18.92 -13.86 -2.10
C PRO A 37 18.35 -13.28 -0.81
N SER A 38 18.72 -13.89 0.32
CA SER A 38 18.42 -13.34 1.64
C SER A 38 19.08 -11.97 1.83
N LEU A 39 18.47 -11.11 2.66
CA LEU A 39 19.04 -9.80 3.00
C LEU A 39 20.39 -9.99 3.72
N PRO A 40 21.50 -9.48 3.16
CA PRO A 40 22.81 -9.66 3.78
C PRO A 40 22.94 -8.83 5.07
N VAL A 41 23.87 -9.23 5.93
CA VAL A 41 24.34 -8.42 7.06
C VAL A 41 25.69 -7.82 6.66
N PRO A 42 25.80 -6.49 6.52
CA PRO A 42 27.08 -5.84 6.21
C PRO A 42 28.10 -6.04 7.35
N PRO A 43 29.41 -6.17 7.06
CA PRO A 43 30.43 -6.24 8.10
C PRO A 43 30.34 -5.06 9.08
N LEU A 44 30.53 -5.34 10.38
CA LEU A 44 30.49 -4.31 11.42
C LEU A 44 31.49 -3.18 11.15
N SER A 45 32.73 -3.52 10.79
CA SER A 45 33.79 -2.56 10.47
C SER A 45 33.41 -1.62 9.33
N GLN A 46 32.87 -2.17 8.23
CA GLN A 46 32.41 -1.37 7.08
C GLN A 46 31.26 -0.44 7.47
N THR A 47 30.35 -0.91 8.33
CA THR A 47 29.22 -0.11 8.81
C THR A 47 29.71 1.07 9.66
N ILE A 48 30.69 0.84 10.54
CA ILE A 48 31.29 1.88 11.38
C ILE A 48 32.06 2.91 10.55
N GLU A 49 32.83 2.46 9.55
CA GLU A 49 33.55 3.36 8.63
C GLU A 49 32.57 4.30 7.91
N LYS A 50 31.50 3.76 7.33
CA LYS A 50 30.47 4.56 6.66
C LYS A 50 29.71 5.48 7.62
N TYR A 51 29.47 5.02 8.85
CA TYR A 51 28.86 5.86 9.88
C TYR A 51 29.75 7.07 10.22
N LEU A 52 31.04 6.85 10.47
CA LEU A 52 32.00 7.91 10.75
C LEU A 52 32.09 8.91 9.59
N ASP A 53 32.19 8.42 8.35
CA ASP A 53 32.18 9.28 7.15
C ASP A 53 30.89 10.13 7.08
N SER A 54 29.73 9.55 7.37
CA SER A 54 28.44 10.24 7.33
C SER A 54 28.27 11.34 8.38
N VAL A 55 28.88 11.20 9.56
CA VAL A 55 28.75 12.19 10.65
C VAL A 55 29.81 13.27 10.58
N LYS A 56 30.92 13.03 9.87
CA LYS A 56 32.09 13.93 9.82
C LYS A 56 31.75 15.36 9.41
N SER A 57 30.79 15.54 8.51
CA SER A 57 30.36 16.88 8.05
C SER A 57 29.31 17.54 8.96
N LEU A 58 28.80 16.83 9.97
CA LEU A 58 27.69 17.26 10.82
C LEU A 58 28.13 17.71 12.22
N VAL A 59 29.37 17.41 12.60
CA VAL A 59 29.86 17.57 13.98
C VAL A 59 31.17 18.36 14.01
N THR A 60 31.55 18.90 15.17
CA THR A 60 32.85 19.57 15.33
C THR A 60 34.01 18.56 15.33
N PRO A 61 35.26 18.99 15.11
CA PRO A 61 36.42 18.10 15.20
C PRO A 61 36.53 17.38 16.56
N GLU A 62 36.20 18.06 17.67
CA GLU A 62 36.23 17.48 19.01
C GLU A 62 35.14 16.41 19.19
N GLU A 63 33.93 16.65 18.69
CA GLU A 63 32.83 15.68 18.69
C GLU A 63 33.11 14.48 17.80
N TYR A 64 33.78 14.70 16.66
CA TYR A 64 34.19 13.64 15.76
C TYR A 64 35.21 12.70 16.44
N LEU A 65 36.26 13.25 17.07
CA LEU A 65 37.25 12.47 17.83
C LEU A 65 36.60 11.62 18.93
N LYS A 66 35.63 12.20 19.65
CA LYS A 66 34.86 11.46 20.66
C LYS A 66 34.03 10.34 20.03
N THR A 67 33.45 10.58 18.85
CA THR A 67 32.68 9.57 18.11
C THR A 67 33.57 8.44 17.60
N GLU A 68 34.77 8.74 17.10
CA GLU A 68 35.78 7.74 16.75
C GLU A 68 36.13 6.86 17.95
N GLU A 69 36.38 7.46 19.12
CA GLU A 69 36.65 6.69 20.34
C GLU A 69 35.48 5.77 20.74
N ILE A 70 34.24 6.27 20.67
CA ILE A 70 33.03 5.49 20.98
C ILE A 70 32.87 4.33 20.01
N THR A 71 32.99 4.58 18.70
CA THR A 71 32.82 3.56 17.67
C THR A 71 33.91 2.50 17.73
N HIS A 72 35.16 2.87 18.02
CA HIS A 72 36.24 1.93 18.26
C HIS A 72 35.94 1.03 19.46
N LYS A 73 35.56 1.61 20.61
CA LYS A 73 35.17 0.84 21.81
C LYS A 73 33.97 -0.07 21.56
N PHE A 74 33.01 0.39 20.75
CA PHE A 74 31.87 -0.42 20.36
C PHE A 74 32.31 -1.61 19.48
N GLN A 75 33.13 -1.36 18.45
CA GLN A 75 33.61 -2.38 17.53
C GLN A 75 34.39 -3.50 18.23
N THR A 76 35.29 -3.14 19.15
CA THR A 76 36.14 -4.09 19.88
C THR A 76 35.52 -4.55 21.20
N GLY A 77 34.23 -4.25 21.43
CA GLY A 77 33.52 -4.53 22.67
C GLY A 77 32.15 -5.13 22.39
N ILE A 78 31.11 -4.53 22.99
CA ILE A 78 29.74 -5.06 22.90
C ILE A 78 29.20 -5.15 21.46
N GLY A 79 29.72 -4.34 20.53
CA GLY A 79 29.30 -4.37 19.13
C GLY A 79 29.60 -5.70 18.43
N GLU A 80 30.70 -6.38 18.77
CA GLU A 80 31.03 -7.70 18.22
C GLU A 80 30.03 -8.77 18.68
N GLU A 81 29.64 -8.74 19.96
CA GLU A 81 28.62 -9.64 20.51
C GLU A 81 27.25 -9.41 19.84
N LEU A 82 26.83 -8.15 19.73
CA LEU A 82 25.56 -7.78 19.09
C LEU A 82 25.54 -8.15 17.60
N HIS A 83 26.64 -7.92 16.89
CA HIS A 83 26.77 -8.28 15.48
C HIS A 83 26.74 -9.81 15.28
N SER A 84 27.36 -10.58 16.18
CA SER A 84 27.29 -12.03 16.16
C SER A 84 25.87 -12.55 16.35
N LYS A 85 25.08 -11.96 17.27
CA LYS A 85 23.66 -12.28 17.43
C LYS A 85 22.84 -11.92 16.19
N LEU A 86 23.18 -10.81 15.53
CA LEU A 86 22.54 -10.40 14.27
C LEU A 86 22.81 -11.41 13.14
N LEU A 87 24.05 -11.90 13.01
CA LEU A 87 24.41 -12.94 12.04
C LEU A 87 23.65 -14.25 12.31
N GLN A 88 23.53 -14.65 13.58
CA GLN A 88 22.75 -15.84 13.96
C GLN A 88 21.28 -15.70 13.55
N LYS A 89 20.66 -14.53 13.80
CA LYS A 89 19.29 -14.24 13.37
C LYS A 89 19.15 -14.28 11.84
N ALA A 90 20.10 -13.70 11.12
CA ALA A 90 20.09 -13.70 9.65
C ALA A 90 20.29 -15.09 9.04
N ALA A 91 20.93 -16.02 9.75
CA ALA A 91 21.06 -17.40 9.30
C ALA A 91 19.72 -18.16 9.32
N SER A 92 18.75 -17.74 10.13
CA SER A 92 17.42 -18.37 10.24
C SER A 92 16.31 -17.67 9.46
N GLU A 93 16.57 -16.52 8.83
CA GLU A 93 15.53 -15.68 8.22
C GLU A 93 15.95 -15.19 6.82
N ARG A 94 15.03 -15.23 5.84
CA ARG A 94 15.30 -14.66 4.49
C ARG A 94 15.50 -13.15 4.54
N ASN A 95 14.80 -12.46 5.45
CA ASN A 95 14.96 -11.04 5.69
C ASN A 95 14.94 -10.78 7.20
N TRP A 96 16.13 -10.69 7.79
CA TRP A 96 16.30 -10.48 9.23
C TRP A 96 15.74 -9.13 9.73
N LEU A 97 15.55 -8.17 8.83
CA LEU A 97 15.16 -6.80 9.17
C LEU A 97 13.65 -6.58 9.06
N GLU A 98 12.93 -7.36 8.24
CA GLU A 98 11.54 -7.08 7.85
C GLU A 98 10.63 -6.76 9.04
N LYS A 99 10.52 -7.68 10.01
CA LYS A 99 9.63 -7.52 11.16
C LYS A 99 10.08 -6.40 12.10
N TRP A 100 11.38 -6.21 12.26
CA TRP A 100 11.91 -5.11 13.09
C TRP A 100 11.64 -3.76 12.45
N TRP A 101 11.87 -3.64 11.14
CA TRP A 101 11.58 -2.43 10.39
C TRP A 101 10.08 -2.10 10.44
N GLU A 102 9.22 -3.07 10.15
CA GLU A 102 7.77 -2.87 10.18
C GLU A 102 7.30 -2.41 11.57
N ASN A 103 7.75 -3.09 12.63
CA ASN A 103 7.36 -2.76 13.99
C ASN A 103 7.89 -1.39 14.42
N VAL A 104 9.18 -1.14 14.27
CA VAL A 104 9.83 0.06 14.81
C VAL A 104 9.48 1.29 13.98
N ALA A 105 9.56 1.21 12.65
CA ALA A 105 9.32 2.37 11.79
C ALA A 105 7.83 2.72 11.67
N TYR A 106 6.93 1.73 11.72
CA TYR A 106 5.51 1.96 11.43
C TYR A 106 4.56 1.55 12.54
N LEU A 107 4.61 0.31 13.03
CA LEU A 107 3.52 -0.20 13.87
C LEU A 107 3.59 0.26 15.32
N SER A 108 4.77 0.59 15.85
CA SER A 108 4.96 1.02 17.24
C SER A 108 4.80 2.52 17.46
N GLN A 109 4.99 3.37 16.44
CA GLN A 109 4.73 4.81 16.58
C GLN A 109 3.28 5.05 17.02
N ARG A 110 3.11 5.98 17.97
CA ARG A 110 1.81 6.31 18.57
C ARG A 110 1.22 7.61 18.04
N THR A 111 1.95 8.34 17.21
CA THR A 111 1.48 9.56 16.55
C THR A 111 0.35 9.29 15.55
N PRO A 112 -0.51 10.27 15.25
CA PRO A 112 -1.48 10.17 14.17
C PRO A 112 -0.83 9.77 12.84
N LEU A 113 -1.48 8.89 12.07
CA LEU A 113 -0.93 8.46 10.77
C LEU A 113 -1.03 9.57 9.72
N VAL A 114 -2.12 10.31 9.70
CA VAL A 114 -2.30 11.46 8.82
C VAL A 114 -2.06 12.73 9.65
N PRO A 115 -1.18 13.65 9.24
CA PRO A 115 -0.37 13.65 8.01
C PRO A 115 1.04 13.03 8.16
N LEU A 116 1.40 12.48 9.32
CA LEU A 116 2.79 12.25 9.70
C LEU A 116 3.45 10.99 9.12
N CYS A 117 2.66 9.97 8.77
CA CYS A 117 3.15 8.66 8.32
C CYS A 117 2.52 8.21 7.00
N SER A 118 1.26 8.58 6.74
CA SER A 118 0.57 8.21 5.50
C SER A 118 1.10 9.02 4.33
N MET A 119 1.69 8.34 3.36
CA MET A 119 2.10 8.95 2.10
C MET A 119 0.87 9.15 1.21
N THR A 120 0.74 10.35 0.63
CA THR A 120 -0.30 10.66 -0.34
C THR A 120 0.35 11.07 -1.65
N GLY A 121 -0.22 10.61 -2.76
CA GLY A 121 0.23 10.93 -4.11
C GLY A 121 -0.96 11.34 -4.96
N PHE A 122 -0.77 12.34 -5.80
CA PHE A 122 -1.77 12.77 -6.77
C PHE A 122 -1.25 12.44 -8.17
N THR A 123 -2.04 11.72 -8.95
CA THR A 123 -1.76 11.59 -10.39
C THR A 123 -2.07 12.93 -11.04
N ASN A 124 -1.19 13.42 -11.91
CA ASN A 124 -1.46 14.64 -12.68
C ASN A 124 -2.54 14.40 -13.73
N MET A 125 -3.79 14.36 -13.27
CA MET A 125 -4.97 14.10 -14.09
C MET A 125 -5.43 15.33 -14.85
N GLN A 126 -4.85 16.52 -14.63
CA GLN A 126 -5.34 17.76 -15.25
C GLN A 126 -5.33 17.69 -16.78
N LYS A 127 -4.35 17.00 -17.38
CA LYS A 127 -4.28 16.82 -18.85
C LYS A 127 -5.40 15.94 -19.43
N ILE A 128 -6.00 15.06 -18.62
CA ILE A 128 -7.02 14.09 -19.04
C ILE A 128 -8.41 14.54 -18.56
N TRP A 129 -8.51 14.90 -17.29
CA TRP A 129 -9.71 15.32 -16.58
C TRP A 129 -9.51 16.69 -15.95
N GLN A 130 -9.81 17.73 -16.72
CA GLN A 130 -9.91 19.09 -16.19
C GLN A 130 -11.01 19.17 -15.12
N PRO A 131 -10.85 20.00 -14.08
CA PRO A 131 -11.89 20.22 -13.08
C PRO A 131 -13.22 20.60 -13.74
N ALA A 132 -14.28 19.83 -13.48
CA ALA A 132 -15.59 20.07 -14.06
C ALA A 132 -16.68 19.59 -13.08
N ALA A 133 -17.67 20.45 -12.80
CA ALA A 133 -18.80 20.11 -11.95
C ALA A 133 -19.64 18.98 -12.57
N GLY A 134 -20.27 18.16 -11.72
CA GLY A 134 -21.12 17.05 -12.16
C GLY A 134 -20.38 15.78 -12.62
N THR A 135 -19.07 15.85 -12.86
CA THR A 135 -18.28 14.72 -13.38
C THR A 135 -17.75 13.74 -12.33
N GLN A 136 -18.00 14.00 -11.04
CA GLN A 136 -17.41 13.24 -9.94
C GLN A 136 -17.73 11.74 -10.00
N LEU A 137 -19.01 11.37 -10.16
CA LEU A 137 -19.44 9.98 -10.09
C LEU A 137 -18.97 9.15 -11.29
N GLU A 138 -19.08 9.70 -12.49
CA GLU A 138 -18.59 9.08 -13.73
C GLU A 138 -17.08 8.82 -13.64
N ARG A 139 -16.30 9.83 -13.24
CA ARG A 139 -14.84 9.72 -13.10
C ARG A 139 -14.45 8.77 -11.98
N ALA A 140 -15.17 8.77 -10.85
CA ALA A 140 -14.95 7.83 -9.76
C ALA A 140 -15.23 6.39 -10.19
N ALA A 141 -16.30 6.15 -10.97
CA ALA A 141 -16.63 4.84 -11.49
C ALA A 141 -15.57 4.31 -12.45
N LEU A 142 -15.09 5.13 -13.38
CA LEU A 142 -13.97 4.78 -14.27
C LEU A 142 -12.69 4.49 -13.49
N HIS A 143 -12.35 5.35 -12.52
CA HIS A 143 -11.16 5.16 -11.70
C HIS A 143 -11.22 3.85 -10.90
N MET A 144 -12.34 3.59 -10.22
CA MET A 144 -12.53 2.37 -9.45
C MET A 144 -12.54 1.12 -10.31
N HIS A 145 -13.15 1.17 -11.51
CA HIS A 145 -13.08 0.06 -12.46
C HIS A 145 -11.62 -0.27 -12.82
N PHE A 146 -10.77 0.73 -13.10
CA PHE A 146 -9.36 0.48 -13.39
C PHE A 146 -8.54 0.00 -12.18
N CYS A 147 -8.85 0.48 -10.97
CA CYS A 147 -8.26 -0.08 -9.75
C CYS A 147 -8.61 -1.56 -9.59
N LEU A 148 -9.88 -1.92 -9.80
CA LEU A 148 -10.34 -3.32 -9.72
C LEU A 148 -9.71 -4.19 -10.82
N GLN A 149 -9.52 -3.65 -12.03
CA GLN A 149 -8.78 -4.36 -13.09
C GLN A 149 -7.34 -4.68 -12.65
N PHE A 150 -6.66 -3.73 -11.99
CA PHE A 150 -5.33 -3.99 -11.43
C PHE A 150 -5.36 -5.02 -10.29
N TRP A 151 -6.39 -4.99 -9.43
CA TRP A 151 -6.62 -6.03 -8.43
C TRP A 151 -6.76 -7.42 -9.06
N LYS A 152 -7.57 -7.55 -10.12
CA LYS A 152 -7.77 -8.81 -10.85
C LYS A 152 -6.47 -9.31 -11.51
N ILE A 153 -5.69 -8.41 -12.09
CA ILE A 153 -4.35 -8.73 -12.62
C ILE A 153 -3.43 -9.29 -11.53
N LEU A 154 -3.43 -8.72 -10.32
CA LEU A 154 -2.64 -9.23 -9.20
C LEU A 154 -3.14 -10.60 -8.73
N ARG A 155 -4.46 -10.80 -8.63
CA ARG A 155 -5.05 -12.07 -8.20
C ARG A 155 -4.73 -13.23 -9.14
N GLU A 156 -4.77 -12.97 -10.45
CA GLU A 156 -4.45 -13.95 -11.49
C GLU A 156 -2.93 -14.14 -11.69
N GLU A 157 -2.12 -13.42 -10.90
CA GLU A 157 -0.67 -13.36 -11.00
C GLU A 157 -0.16 -12.99 -12.40
N ARG A 158 -0.84 -12.05 -13.06
CA ARG A 158 -0.50 -11.56 -14.40
C ARG A 158 0.26 -10.24 -14.41
N LEU A 159 0.60 -9.66 -13.27
CA LEU A 159 1.47 -8.49 -13.24
C LEU A 159 2.89 -8.94 -13.62
N LYS A 160 3.52 -8.24 -14.57
CA LYS A 160 4.88 -8.54 -15.00
C LYS A 160 5.85 -8.42 -13.82
N PRO A 161 6.65 -9.46 -13.53
CA PRO A 161 7.69 -9.37 -12.50
C PRO A 161 8.62 -8.18 -12.76
N HIS A 162 8.87 -7.39 -11.73
CA HIS A 162 9.74 -6.24 -11.85
C HIS A 162 11.21 -6.67 -11.86
N ALA A 163 11.99 -6.02 -12.72
CA ALA A 163 13.43 -6.18 -12.76
C ALA A 163 14.09 -4.86 -13.17
N SER A 164 15.30 -4.61 -12.67
CA SER A 164 16.14 -3.51 -13.11
C SER A 164 17.49 -4.05 -13.55
N ARG A 165 17.92 -3.71 -14.77
CA ARG A 165 19.16 -4.23 -15.38
C ARG A 165 19.25 -5.78 -15.29
N ASN A 166 18.13 -6.46 -15.58
CA ASN A 166 17.96 -7.92 -15.48
C ASN A 166 18.11 -8.50 -14.07
N VAL A 167 18.13 -7.67 -13.02
CA VAL A 167 18.07 -8.14 -11.63
C VAL A 167 16.60 -8.11 -11.19
N PRO A 168 15.98 -9.27 -10.90
CA PRO A 168 14.61 -9.33 -10.43
C PRO A 168 14.47 -8.66 -9.06
N TRP A 169 13.35 -7.99 -8.84
CA TRP A 169 12.97 -7.41 -7.57
C TRP A 169 11.88 -8.27 -6.91
N THR A 170 11.79 -8.18 -5.59
CA THR A 170 10.68 -8.82 -4.90
C THR A 170 9.36 -8.16 -5.26
N MET A 171 8.34 -8.99 -5.49
CA MET A 171 6.98 -8.57 -5.75
C MET A 171 6.11 -8.67 -4.49
N HIS A 172 6.66 -9.11 -3.35
CA HIS A 172 5.94 -9.36 -2.09
C HIS A 172 5.09 -8.17 -1.61
N GLN A 173 5.50 -6.92 -1.88
CA GLN A 173 4.72 -5.73 -1.49
C GLN A 173 3.31 -5.71 -2.13
N PHE A 174 3.14 -6.29 -3.33
CA PHE A 174 1.84 -6.36 -3.98
C PHE A 174 0.84 -7.25 -3.26
N ARG A 175 1.31 -8.18 -2.41
CA ARG A 175 0.43 -8.99 -1.53
C ARG A 175 -0.24 -8.15 -0.44
N ARG A 176 0.29 -6.96 -0.16
CA ARG A 176 -0.22 -6.02 0.87
C ARG A 176 -0.87 -4.78 0.26
N TYR A 177 -1.05 -4.76 -1.07
CA TYR A 177 -1.53 -3.58 -1.79
C TYR A 177 -3.06 -3.44 -1.74
N TYR A 178 -3.78 -4.55 -1.89
CA TYR A 178 -5.24 -4.62 -1.76
C TYR A 178 -5.64 -5.39 -0.51
N ASN A 179 -6.88 -5.18 -0.05
CA ASN A 179 -7.48 -5.93 1.05
C ASN A 179 -6.60 -5.98 2.32
N THR A 180 -5.86 -4.91 2.57
CA THR A 180 -4.96 -4.78 3.72
C THR A 180 -5.40 -3.61 4.59
N VAL A 181 -5.42 -3.82 5.90
CA VAL A 181 -5.84 -2.81 6.88
C VAL A 181 -4.89 -2.80 8.06
N ARG A 182 -4.60 -1.61 8.58
CA ARG A 182 -3.87 -1.44 9.83
C ARG A 182 -4.85 -1.30 10.99
N ILE A 183 -4.84 -2.27 11.89
CA ILE A 183 -5.70 -2.28 13.08
C ILE A 183 -4.93 -1.66 14.25
N PRO A 184 -5.51 -0.68 14.97
CA PRO A 184 -4.85 -0.08 16.11
C PRO A 184 -4.71 -1.10 17.25
N GLY A 185 -3.57 -1.06 17.94
CA GLY A 185 -3.39 -1.73 19.22
C GLY A 185 -2.88 -0.73 20.25
N GLU A 186 -3.01 -1.05 21.54
CA GLU A 186 -2.65 -0.09 22.60
C GLU A 186 -1.16 0.28 22.57
N VAL A 187 -0.29 -0.71 22.42
CA VAL A 187 1.17 -0.53 22.40
C VAL A 187 1.72 -0.58 20.99
N ILE A 188 1.24 -1.52 20.18
CA ILE A 188 1.69 -1.75 18.82
C ILE A 188 0.46 -2.06 17.95
N ASP A 189 0.41 -1.47 16.77
CA ASP A 189 -0.62 -1.78 15.79
C ASP A 189 -0.31 -3.11 15.10
N ARG A 190 -1.28 -3.65 14.35
CA ARG A 190 -1.06 -4.81 13.49
C ARG A 190 -1.54 -4.53 12.08
N LEU A 191 -0.89 -5.16 11.12
CA LEU A 191 -1.31 -5.14 9.73
C LEU A 191 -2.02 -6.46 9.43
N GLU A 192 -3.28 -6.40 9.02
CA GLU A 192 -4.03 -7.57 8.57
C GLU A 192 -4.12 -7.53 7.04
N CYS A 193 -3.80 -8.65 6.38
CA CYS A 193 -3.85 -8.78 4.93
C CYS A 193 -4.82 -9.92 4.58
N TYR A 194 -5.84 -9.60 3.79
CA TYR A 194 -6.87 -10.54 3.34
C TYR A 194 -6.81 -10.81 1.83
N PHE A 195 -5.80 -10.25 1.16
CA PHE A 195 -5.56 -10.49 -0.25
C PHE A 195 -4.97 -11.89 -0.47
N HIS A 196 -5.53 -12.61 -1.43
CA HIS A 196 -5.04 -13.91 -1.85
C HIS A 196 -5.08 -13.99 -3.38
N THR A 197 -4.06 -14.62 -3.97
CA THR A 197 -4.10 -14.97 -5.40
C THR A 197 -5.10 -16.09 -5.64
N GLU A 198 -5.50 -16.29 -6.89
CA GLU A 198 -6.37 -17.43 -7.26
C GLU A 198 -5.70 -18.79 -7.06
N LEU A 199 -4.36 -18.83 -7.05
CA LEU A 199 -3.59 -20.04 -6.76
C LEU A 199 -3.59 -20.38 -5.27
N GLU A 200 -3.77 -19.39 -4.40
CA GLU A 200 -3.76 -19.55 -2.95
C GLU A 200 -5.15 -19.82 -2.40
N GLU A 201 -6.13 -18.99 -2.77
CA GLU A 201 -7.51 -19.13 -2.32
C GLU A 201 -8.47 -18.80 -3.48
N PRO A 202 -9.57 -19.56 -3.65
CA PRO A 202 -10.56 -19.26 -4.68
C PRO A 202 -11.13 -17.84 -4.54
N MET A 203 -11.31 -17.37 -3.30
CA MET A 203 -11.93 -16.07 -3.02
C MET A 203 -11.02 -15.16 -2.21
N SER A 204 -11.05 -13.88 -2.55
CA SER A 204 -10.48 -12.75 -1.80
C SER A 204 -11.57 -11.68 -1.73
N PRO A 205 -11.62 -10.83 -0.68
CA PRO A 205 -12.72 -9.88 -0.52
C PRO A 205 -12.88 -8.97 -1.75
N THR A 206 -14.10 -8.93 -2.28
CA THR A 206 -14.45 -8.24 -3.54
C THR A 206 -15.24 -6.95 -3.33
N HIS A 207 -15.62 -6.64 -2.10
CA HIS A 207 -16.43 -5.49 -1.76
C HIS A 207 -15.63 -4.19 -1.72
N LEU A 208 -16.29 -3.09 -2.08
CA LEU A 208 -15.79 -1.73 -1.91
C LEU A 208 -16.39 -1.10 -0.67
N ILE A 209 -15.57 -0.35 0.08
CA ILE A 209 -16.02 0.49 1.18
C ILE A 209 -16.12 1.93 0.68
N ILE A 210 -17.31 2.52 0.74
CA ILE A 210 -17.59 3.88 0.29
C ILE A 210 -17.95 4.76 1.50
N MET A 211 -17.19 5.83 1.68
CA MET A 211 -17.48 6.85 2.69
C MET A 211 -18.12 8.07 2.04
N HIS A 212 -19.34 8.44 2.47
CA HIS A 212 -20.04 9.61 1.94
C HIS A 212 -20.90 10.28 3.02
N ASN A 213 -20.75 11.60 3.19
CA ASN A 213 -21.50 12.41 4.16
C ASN A 213 -21.54 11.82 5.59
N GLY A 214 -20.41 11.32 6.10
CA GLY A 214 -20.30 10.74 7.44
C GLY A 214 -20.84 9.31 7.59
N HIS A 215 -21.32 8.69 6.50
CA HIS A 215 -21.78 7.31 6.45
C HIS A 215 -20.74 6.40 5.78
N ILE A 216 -20.82 5.09 6.08
CA ILE A 216 -20.00 4.04 5.49
C ILE A 216 -20.94 3.03 4.82
N PHE A 217 -20.71 2.76 3.55
CA PHE A 217 -21.46 1.78 2.74
C PHE A 217 -20.52 0.70 2.23
N THR A 218 -21.10 -0.45 1.91
CA THR A 218 -20.39 -1.53 1.24
C THR A 218 -21.27 -2.16 0.16
N PHE A 219 -20.65 -2.63 -0.92
CA PHE A 219 -21.26 -3.48 -1.93
C PHE A 219 -20.17 -4.28 -2.66
N ASP A 220 -20.52 -5.46 -3.15
CA ASP A 220 -19.60 -6.29 -3.95
C ASP A 220 -19.35 -5.65 -5.32
N ALA A 221 -18.08 -5.46 -5.67
CA ALA A 221 -17.69 -4.88 -6.95
C ALA A 221 -17.29 -5.92 -8.01
N VAL A 222 -17.50 -7.19 -7.67
CA VAL A 222 -17.34 -8.35 -8.54
C VAL A 222 -18.61 -9.15 -8.45
N ASP A 223 -19.14 -9.60 -9.59
CA ASP A 223 -20.35 -10.40 -9.65
C ASP A 223 -20.10 -11.88 -9.31
N GLU A 224 -21.17 -12.67 -9.36
CA GLU A 224 -21.14 -14.12 -9.08
C GLU A 224 -20.29 -14.94 -10.06
N TYR A 225 -19.96 -14.37 -11.24
CA TYR A 225 -19.13 -15.00 -12.27
C TYR A 225 -17.64 -14.61 -12.15
N GLY A 226 -17.29 -13.73 -11.22
CA GLY A 226 -15.92 -13.23 -11.06
C GLY A 226 -15.59 -12.05 -11.96
N ASP A 227 -16.59 -11.41 -12.56
CA ASP A 227 -16.42 -10.25 -13.41
C ASP A 227 -16.60 -8.94 -12.63
N ILE A 228 -15.70 -8.00 -12.92
CA ILE A 228 -15.70 -6.69 -12.29
C ILE A 228 -16.89 -5.88 -12.82
N LEU A 229 -17.64 -5.24 -11.93
CA LEU A 229 -18.71 -4.32 -12.33
C LEU A 229 -18.19 -3.26 -13.31
N SER A 230 -18.94 -3.06 -14.39
CA SER A 230 -18.65 -2.08 -15.42
C SER A 230 -18.73 -0.65 -14.86
N PRO A 231 -18.10 0.35 -15.51
CA PRO A 231 -18.20 1.73 -15.07
C PRO A 231 -19.65 2.25 -14.94
N PRO A 232 -20.60 1.95 -15.85
CA PRO A 232 -22.00 2.32 -15.65
C PRO A 232 -22.65 1.69 -14.40
N GLU A 233 -22.33 0.42 -14.11
CA GLU A 233 -22.86 -0.26 -12.91
C GLU A 233 -22.29 0.33 -11.62
N LEU A 234 -20.99 0.58 -11.57
CA LEU A 234 -20.35 1.28 -10.44
C LEU A 234 -20.92 2.68 -10.25
N GLN A 235 -21.11 3.43 -11.34
CA GLN A 235 -21.73 4.75 -11.30
C GLN A 235 -23.15 4.69 -10.74
N LEU A 236 -23.94 3.69 -11.11
CA LEU A 236 -25.29 3.48 -10.57
C LEU A 236 -25.24 3.24 -9.06
N GLN A 237 -24.30 2.42 -8.55
CA GLN A 237 -24.14 2.22 -7.10
C GLN A 237 -23.75 3.52 -6.39
N PHE A 238 -22.81 4.29 -6.94
CA PHE A 238 -22.40 5.56 -6.36
C PHE A 238 -23.52 6.61 -6.38
N GLN A 239 -24.33 6.64 -7.44
CA GLN A 239 -25.49 7.52 -7.55
C GLN A 239 -26.54 7.16 -6.49
N ARG A 240 -26.83 5.88 -6.28
CA ARG A 240 -27.75 5.41 -5.22
C ARG A 240 -27.28 5.86 -3.83
N ILE A 241 -26.00 5.70 -3.53
CA ILE A 241 -25.39 6.15 -2.27
C ILE A 241 -25.55 7.67 -2.11
N LYS A 242 -25.20 8.44 -3.15
CA LYS A 242 -25.30 9.89 -3.13
C LYS A 242 -26.74 10.36 -2.93
N ASP A 243 -27.70 9.78 -3.66
CA ASP A 243 -29.12 10.14 -3.55
C ASP A 243 -29.70 9.80 -2.19
N TRP A 244 -29.26 8.67 -1.61
CA TRP A 244 -29.63 8.33 -0.25
C TRP A 244 -29.06 9.35 0.74
N CYS A 245 -27.78 9.70 0.67
CA CYS A 245 -27.18 10.69 1.56
C CYS A 245 -27.77 12.09 1.40
N ASN A 246 -28.22 12.48 0.20
CA ASN A 246 -28.90 13.76 -0.01
C ASN A 246 -30.26 13.85 0.69
N LYS A 247 -30.90 12.71 0.96
CA LYS A 247 -32.21 12.61 1.61
C LYS A 247 -32.11 12.41 3.13
N ASN A 248 -30.92 12.15 3.65
CA ASN A 248 -30.68 11.81 5.05
C ASN A 248 -29.73 12.80 5.72
N SER A 249 -29.80 12.91 7.04
CA SER A 249 -28.83 13.71 7.78
C SER A 249 -27.42 13.10 7.67
N PRO A 250 -26.36 13.92 7.84
CA PRO A 250 -24.99 13.41 7.92
C PRO A 250 -24.84 12.31 8.99
N GLY A 251 -23.99 11.33 8.71
CA GLY A 251 -23.71 10.22 9.62
C GLY A 251 -22.73 10.60 10.73
N ALA A 252 -22.52 9.67 11.66
CA ALA A 252 -21.67 9.88 12.84
C ALA A 252 -20.17 10.09 12.51
N SER A 253 -19.76 9.91 11.25
CA SER A 253 -18.39 10.14 10.81
C SER A 253 -17.36 9.29 11.57
N VAL A 254 -17.71 8.04 11.86
CA VAL A 254 -16.87 7.09 12.61
C VAL A 254 -15.47 6.96 12.00
N GLY A 255 -15.34 7.05 10.67
CA GLY A 255 -14.04 7.01 10.00
C GLY A 255 -13.09 8.17 10.36
N ALA A 256 -13.60 9.30 10.85
CA ALA A 256 -12.77 10.41 11.32
C ALA A 256 -11.94 10.03 12.56
N LEU A 257 -12.37 9.03 13.34
CA LEU A 257 -11.66 8.55 14.52
C LEU A 257 -10.30 7.91 14.16
N THR A 258 -10.12 7.48 12.91
CA THR A 258 -8.85 6.95 12.40
C THR A 258 -7.74 8.01 12.34
N LEU A 259 -8.10 9.30 12.44
CA LEU A 259 -7.18 10.44 12.48
C LEU A 259 -6.61 10.74 13.86
N ALA A 260 -7.15 10.11 14.92
CA ALA A 260 -6.60 10.27 16.26
C ALA A 260 -5.18 9.67 16.36
N ASP A 261 -4.48 10.00 17.44
CA ASP A 261 -3.27 9.27 17.81
C ASP A 261 -3.59 7.77 18.01
N ARG A 262 -2.60 6.91 17.82
CA ARG A 262 -2.85 5.45 17.73
C ARG A 262 -3.39 4.88 19.03
N SER A 263 -2.96 5.41 20.17
CA SER A 263 -3.39 4.96 21.49
C SER A 263 -4.84 5.34 21.76
N THR A 264 -5.25 6.56 21.42
CA THR A 264 -6.65 6.99 21.50
C THR A 264 -7.52 6.18 20.54
N TRP A 265 -7.07 6.01 19.28
CA TRP A 265 -7.81 5.24 18.29
C TRP A 265 -8.00 3.77 18.73
N ALA A 266 -6.98 3.14 19.32
CA ALA A 266 -7.08 1.78 19.85
C ALA A 266 -8.20 1.64 20.88
N LYS A 267 -8.25 2.53 21.87
CA LYS A 267 -9.28 2.50 22.93
C LYS A 267 -10.68 2.72 22.38
N VAL A 268 -10.82 3.67 21.46
CA VAL A 268 -12.12 3.98 20.84
C VAL A 268 -12.59 2.81 19.96
N CYS A 269 -11.68 2.17 19.22
CA CYS A 269 -12.00 1.00 18.40
C CYS A 269 -12.52 -0.16 19.26
N ILE A 270 -11.84 -0.46 20.37
CA ILE A 270 -12.29 -1.49 21.34
C ILE A 270 -13.68 -1.14 21.89
N HIS A 271 -13.91 0.11 22.26
CA HIS A 271 -15.20 0.55 22.77
C HIS A 271 -16.33 0.36 21.74
N ILE A 272 -16.08 0.74 20.48
CA ILE A 272 -17.04 0.56 19.38
C ILE A 272 -17.35 -0.93 19.16
N GLU A 273 -16.33 -1.78 19.14
CA GLU A 273 -16.51 -3.23 18.98
C GLU A 273 -17.36 -3.84 20.11
N MET A 274 -17.16 -3.38 21.35
CA MET A 274 -17.99 -3.81 22.48
C MET A 274 -19.45 -3.36 22.32
N CYS A 275 -19.67 -2.09 21.94
CA CYS A 275 -21.03 -1.58 21.71
C CYS A 275 -21.76 -2.37 20.62
N LEU A 276 -21.10 -2.71 19.52
CA LEU A 276 -21.69 -3.48 18.42
C LEU A 276 -22.13 -4.88 18.86
N LYS A 277 -21.33 -5.56 19.70
CA LYS A 277 -21.66 -6.89 20.24
C LYS A 277 -22.82 -6.87 21.25
N CYS A 278 -23.05 -5.75 21.92
CA CYS A 278 -24.18 -5.61 22.86
C CYS A 278 -25.51 -5.31 22.16
N THR A 279 -25.47 -4.86 20.90
CA THR A 279 -26.65 -4.51 20.11
C THR A 279 -27.11 -5.61 19.14
N SER A 280 -26.33 -6.69 19.01
CA SER A 280 -26.63 -7.90 18.22
C SER A 280 -27.16 -9.02 19.11
#